data_AF-A0A3L7UXT0-F1
#
_entry.id   AF-A0A3L7UXT0-F1
#
_cell.length_a   1.000
_cell.length_b   1.000
_cell.length_c   1.000
_cell.angle_alpha   90.00
_cell.angle_beta   90.00
_cell.angle_gamma   90.00
#
_symmetry.space_group_name_H-M   'P 1'
#
loop_
_entity.id
_entity.type
_entity.pdbx_description
1 polymer ?
#
loop_
_entity_poly.entity_id
_entity_poly.type
_entity_poly.pdbx_seq_one_letter_code
_entity_poly.pdbx_strand_id
1 'polypeptide(L)'
;MNSSDAGQVNAFFRWKNISDSAEKVEMSLCLVSSSELKTQFKIPKEATADVSLRRLQSFRLKPGEAFHWTFGSAKGEGKADSQGLVTIPALKMRAEPATLTVTQ
;
A
#
# COMPACT_ATOMS: atom_id res chain seq x y z
N MET A 1 23.01 8.26 8.23
CA MET A 1 22.11 9.29 7.65
C MET A 1 20.68 8.89 7.98
N ASN A 2 20.15 9.40 9.09
CA ASN A 2 18.77 9.13 9.52
C ASN A 2 17.96 10.40 9.23
N SER A 3 17.21 10.40 8.13
CA SER A 3 16.30 11.50 7.81
C SER A 3 15.02 11.31 8.62
N SER A 4 14.99 11.88 9.83
CA SER A 4 13.81 11.96 10.72
C SER A 4 13.19 13.36 10.68
N ASP A 5 13.23 14.03 9.53
CA ASP A 5 12.64 15.37 9.40
C ASP A 5 11.13 15.28 9.57
N ALA A 6 10.63 15.85 10.66
CA ALA A 6 9.21 15.91 10.99
C ALA A 6 8.44 16.61 9.85
N GLY A 7 7.35 15.99 9.38
CA GLY A 7 6.45 16.55 8.36
C GLY A 7 6.40 15.80 7.03
N GLN A 8 7.25 14.78 6.81
CA GLN A 8 7.27 14.01 5.55
C GLN A 8 6.50 12.69 5.61
N VAL A 9 5.78 12.40 6.70
CA VAL A 9 5.04 11.14 6.83
C VAL A 9 4.07 11.02 5.66
N ASN A 10 4.28 9.98 4.84
CA ASN A 10 3.54 9.67 3.62
C ASN A 10 3.71 10.62 2.41
N ALA A 11 4.59 11.63 2.47
CA ALA A 11 4.70 12.66 1.42
C ALA A 11 5.04 12.12 0.02
N PHE A 12 5.79 11.01 -0.04
CA PHE A 12 6.26 10.42 -1.30
C PHE A 12 5.42 9.25 -1.79
N PHE A 13 4.55 8.67 -0.97
CA PHE A 13 3.74 7.53 -1.40
C PHE A 13 2.61 8.00 -2.32
N ARG A 14 2.32 7.19 -3.33
CA ARG A 14 1.24 7.40 -4.29
C ARG A 14 0.46 6.10 -4.44
N TRP A 15 -0.84 6.24 -4.64
CA TRP A 15 -1.72 5.12 -4.90
C TRP A 15 -2.81 5.48 -5.90
N LYS A 16 -3.31 4.47 -6.60
CA LYS A 16 -4.47 4.56 -7.49
C LYS A 16 -5.30 3.30 -7.38
N ASN A 17 -6.60 3.45 -7.15
CA ASN A 17 -7.54 2.33 -7.17
C ASN A 17 -7.67 1.80 -8.60
N ILE A 18 -7.52 0.49 -8.78
CA ILE A 18 -7.70 -0.20 -10.07
C ILE A 18 -9.05 -0.91 -10.10
N SER A 19 -9.32 -1.75 -9.12
CA SER A 19 -10.57 -2.52 -9.02
C SER A 19 -10.95 -2.80 -7.57
N ASP A 20 -12.24 -2.96 -7.32
CA ASP A 20 -12.84 -3.27 -6.01
C ASP A 20 -14.11 -4.09 -6.24
N SER A 21 -13.96 -5.42 -6.16
CA SER A 21 -15.05 -6.39 -6.24
C SER A 21 -15.19 -7.14 -4.91
N ALA A 22 -16.24 -7.95 -4.76
CA ALA A 22 -16.43 -8.73 -3.54
C ALA A 22 -15.26 -9.71 -3.26
N GLU A 23 -14.60 -10.21 -4.31
CA GLU A 23 -13.56 -11.25 -4.21
C GLU A 23 -12.13 -10.69 -4.28
N LYS A 24 -11.96 -9.48 -4.82
CA LYS A 24 -10.63 -8.93 -5.12
C LYS A 24 -10.58 -7.41 -5.07
N VAL A 25 -9.49 -6.88 -4.52
CA VAL A 25 -9.08 -5.47 -4.67
C VAL A 25 -7.74 -5.39 -5.38
N GLU A 26 -7.63 -4.44 -6.31
CA GLU A 26 -6.37 -4.09 -6.95
C GLU A 26 -6.08 -2.60 -6.77
N MET A 27 -4.85 -2.29 -6.35
CA MET A 27 -4.38 -0.94 -6.14
C MET A 27 -2.96 -0.79 -6.68
N SER A 28 -2.73 0.22 -7.51
CA SER A 28 -1.37 0.59 -7.91
C SER A 28 -0.73 1.38 -6.78
N LEU A 29 0.48 1.01 -6.36
CA LEU A 29 1.26 1.69 -5.33
C LEU A 29 2.67 2.01 -5.86
N CYS A 30 3.17 3.20 -5.55
CA CYS A 30 4.55 3.61 -5.82
C CYS A 30 5.03 4.73 -4.91
N LEU A 31 6.31 5.05 -5.03
CA LEU A 31 6.87 6.32 -4.62
C LEU A 31 6.81 7.30 -5.80
N VAL A 32 6.53 8.57 -5.50
CA VAL A 32 6.63 9.66 -6.48
C VAL A 32 8.07 9.76 -6.97
N SER A 33 8.27 9.98 -8.27
CA SER A 33 9.59 10.15 -8.86
C SER A 33 10.06 11.61 -8.82
N SER A 34 11.36 11.84 -8.99
CA SER A 34 11.91 13.21 -9.11
C SER A 34 11.48 13.94 -10.37
N SER A 35 11.04 13.20 -11.40
CA SER A 35 10.40 13.78 -12.59
C SER A 35 9.00 14.32 -12.30
N GLU A 36 8.29 13.75 -11.33
CA GLU A 36 6.91 14.11 -10.99
C GLU A 36 6.80 15.11 -9.84
N LEU A 37 7.75 15.09 -8.91
CA LEU A 37 7.78 16.02 -7.77
C LEU A 37 9.11 16.75 -7.69
N LYS A 38 9.09 18.05 -8.00
CA LYS A 38 10.21 18.95 -7.70
C LYS A 38 10.16 19.33 -6.22
N THR A 39 11.18 18.94 -5.48
CA THR A 39 11.29 19.21 -4.04
C THR A 39 12.75 19.35 -3.65
N GLN A 40 13.02 20.07 -2.56
CA GLN A 40 14.35 20.15 -1.95
C GLN A 40 14.70 18.87 -1.17
N PHE A 41 13.69 18.07 -0.83
CA PHE A 41 13.87 16.82 -0.10
C PHE A 41 14.34 15.70 -1.02
N LYS A 42 15.24 14.86 -0.52
CA LYS A 42 15.68 13.67 -1.24
C LYS A 42 14.56 12.63 -1.24
N ILE A 43 14.00 12.37 -2.42
CA ILE A 43 13.06 11.27 -2.60
C ILE A 43 13.82 9.94 -2.46
N PRO A 44 13.40 9.03 -1.57
CA PRO A 44 14.04 7.73 -1.43
C PRO A 44 13.74 6.84 -2.63
N LYS A 45 14.71 6.00 -3.02
CA LYS A 45 14.52 4.99 -4.09
C LYS A 45 13.61 3.84 -3.66
N GLU A 46 13.62 3.53 -2.37
CA GLU A 46 12.75 2.56 -1.74
C GLU A 46 12.32 3.04 -0.36
N ALA A 47 11.10 2.71 0.04
CA ALA A 47 10.57 2.98 1.36
C ALA A 47 9.59 1.87 1.75
N THR A 48 9.38 1.70 3.04
CA THR A 48 8.52 0.66 3.60
C THR A 48 7.42 1.31 4.42
N ALA A 49 6.20 0.82 4.27
CA ALA A 49 5.04 1.31 5.02
C ALA A 49 4.03 0.18 5.29
N ASP A 50 3.21 0.37 6.32
CA ASP A 50 2.02 -0.43 6.54
C ASP A 50 0.88 0.11 5.67
N VAL A 51 0.28 -0.75 4.85
CA VAL A 51 -0.76 -0.35 3.89
C VAL A 51 -2.09 -0.86 4.36
N SER A 52 -2.94 0.05 4.86
CA SER A 52 -4.32 -0.27 5.21
C SER A 52 -5.29 0.13 4.09
N LEU A 53 -6.09 -0.81 3.59
CA LEU A 53 -7.08 -0.55 2.54
C LEU A 53 -8.37 -0.01 3.15
N ARG A 54 -8.68 1.27 2.89
CA ARG A 54 -9.86 1.96 3.46
C ARG A 54 -10.80 2.42 2.35
N ARG A 55 -12.07 2.63 2.73
CA ARG A 55 -13.16 3.12 1.85
C ARG A 55 -13.47 2.19 0.66
N LEU A 56 -13.19 0.90 0.81
CA LEU A 56 -13.63 -0.15 -0.10
C LEU A 56 -15.16 -0.23 -0.09
N GLN A 57 -15.75 -0.30 -1.27
CA GLN A 57 -17.20 -0.36 -1.50
C GLN A 57 -17.67 -1.81 -1.51
N SER A 58 -16.96 -2.68 -2.24
CA SER A 58 -17.39 -4.05 -2.54
C SER A 58 -16.65 -5.09 -1.70
N PHE A 59 -15.32 -5.00 -1.64
CA PHE A 59 -14.50 -5.94 -0.89
C PHE A 59 -14.62 -5.67 0.61
N ARG A 60 -15.26 -6.61 1.32
CA ARG A 60 -15.45 -6.54 2.77
C ARG A 60 -15.08 -7.86 3.40
N LEU A 61 -14.20 -7.79 4.41
CA LEU A 61 -13.85 -8.90 5.26
C LEU A 61 -14.51 -8.73 6.61
N LYS A 62 -14.96 -9.83 7.20
CA LYS A 62 -15.36 -9.87 8.60
C LYS A 62 -14.12 -9.81 9.49
N PRO A 63 -14.26 -9.36 10.75
CA PRO A 63 -13.16 -9.44 11.70
C PRO A 63 -12.57 -10.86 11.80
N GLY A 64 -11.25 -10.97 11.71
CA GLY A 64 -10.51 -12.23 11.77
C GLY A 64 -10.53 -13.09 10.49
N GLU A 65 -11.26 -12.67 9.46
CA GLU A 65 -11.29 -13.34 8.16
C GLU A 65 -9.91 -13.26 7.49
N ALA A 66 -9.48 -14.36 6.90
CA ALA A 66 -8.19 -14.44 6.22
C ALA A 66 -8.24 -13.71 4.87
N PHE A 67 -7.07 -13.30 4.39
CA PHE A 67 -6.89 -12.80 3.04
C PHE A 67 -5.50 -13.15 2.54
N HIS A 68 -5.35 -13.21 1.22
CA HIS A 68 -4.09 -13.37 0.53
C HIS A 68 -3.73 -12.07 -0.19
N TRP A 69 -2.44 -11.79 -0.33
CA TRP A 69 -1.99 -10.63 -1.07
C TRP A 69 -0.73 -10.89 -1.89
N THR A 70 -0.59 -10.13 -2.98
CA THR A 70 0.61 -10.11 -3.82
C THR A 70 1.01 -8.67 -4.16
N PHE A 71 2.31 -8.42 -4.30
CA PHE A 71 2.87 -7.14 -4.70
C PHE A 71 4.23 -7.34 -5.39
N GLY A 72 4.25 -7.26 -6.72
CA GLY A 72 5.43 -7.65 -7.50
C GLY A 72 5.78 -9.12 -7.24
N SER A 73 6.99 -9.41 -6.74
CA SER A 73 7.42 -10.75 -6.33
C SER A 73 7.07 -11.10 -4.88
N ALA A 74 6.63 -10.13 -4.08
CA ALA A 74 6.22 -10.36 -2.70
C ALA A 74 4.79 -10.91 -2.66
N LYS A 75 4.53 -11.77 -1.67
CA LYS A 75 3.21 -12.32 -1.38
C LYS A 75 3.09 -12.68 0.09
N GLY A 76 1.87 -12.82 0.56
CA GLY A 76 1.63 -13.28 1.92
C GLY A 76 0.15 -13.47 2.21
N GLU A 77 -0.11 -13.74 3.48
CA GLU A 77 -1.44 -13.90 4.05
C GLU A 77 -1.60 -12.92 5.21
N GLY A 78 -2.84 -12.61 5.55
CA GLY A 78 -3.17 -11.80 6.71
C GLY A 78 -4.57 -12.12 7.22
N LYS A 79 -4.93 -11.47 8.32
CA LYS A 79 -6.29 -11.50 8.87
C LYS A 79 -6.80 -10.08 9.04
N ALA A 80 -8.05 -9.87 8.69
CA ALA A 80 -8.71 -8.59 8.93
C ALA A 80 -8.77 -8.31 10.44
N ASP A 81 -8.56 -7.05 10.82
CA ASP A 81 -8.58 -6.66 12.23
C ASP A 81 -9.98 -6.70 12.84
N SER A 82 -10.14 -6.24 14.09
CA SER A 82 -11.42 -6.20 14.78
C SER A 82 -12.49 -5.33 14.10
N GLN A 83 -12.14 -4.53 13.10
CA GLN A 83 -13.03 -3.69 12.30
C GLN A 83 -13.19 -4.22 10.86
N GLY A 84 -12.60 -5.37 10.53
CA GLY A 84 -12.58 -5.90 9.17
C GLY A 84 -11.58 -5.18 8.25
N LEU A 85 -10.62 -4.42 8.80
CA LEU A 85 -9.63 -3.68 8.02
C LEU A 85 -8.49 -4.60 7.58
N VAL A 86 -8.22 -4.57 6.27
CA VAL A 86 -7.02 -5.19 5.67
C VAL A 86 -5.84 -4.27 5.88
N THR A 87 -4.77 -4.79 6.49
CA THR A 87 -3.47 -4.11 6.60
C THR A 87 -2.34 -5.05 6.19
N ILE A 88 -1.52 -4.62 5.23
CA ILE A 88 -0.31 -5.31 4.82
C ILE A 88 0.88 -4.64 5.52
N PRO A 89 1.55 -5.31 6.48
CA PRO A 89 2.64 -4.70 7.22
C PRO A 89 3.91 -4.64 6.36
N ALA A 90 4.70 -3.58 6.57
CA ALA A 90 6.03 -3.42 6.03
C ALA A 90 6.16 -3.68 4.51
N LEU A 91 5.20 -3.20 3.71
CA LEU A 91 5.25 -3.32 2.26
C LEU A 91 6.32 -2.38 1.68
N LYS A 92 7.34 -2.94 1.03
CA LYS A 92 8.41 -2.19 0.37
C LYS A 92 7.95 -1.69 -1.00
N MET A 93 8.03 -0.38 -1.23
CA MET A 93 7.66 0.29 -2.48
C MET A 93 8.86 0.97 -3.14
N ARG A 94 8.75 1.16 -4.45
CA ARG A 94 9.73 1.84 -5.32
C ARG A 94 9.04 2.86 -6.22
N ALA A 95 9.82 3.59 -7.01
CA ALA A 95 9.29 4.57 -7.95
C ALA A 95 8.46 3.91 -9.07
N GLU A 96 8.85 2.72 -9.52
CA GLU A 96 8.07 1.98 -10.51
C GLU A 96 6.74 1.50 -9.90
N PRO A 97 5.58 1.86 -10.50
CA PRO A 97 4.29 1.37 -10.04
C PRO A 97 4.19 -0.14 -10.10
N ALA A 98 3.75 -0.72 -8.99
CA ALA A 98 3.39 -2.13 -8.89
C ALA A 98 1.96 -2.26 -8.35
N THR A 99 1.30 -3.36 -8.72
CA THR A 99 -0.06 -3.65 -8.29
C THR A 99 -0.03 -4.46 -7.00
N LEU A 100 -0.69 -3.95 -5.97
CA LEU A 100 -1.13 -4.72 -4.82
C LEU A 100 -2.45 -5.39 -5.18
N THR A 101 -2.48 -6.71 -5.12
CA THR A 101 -3.71 -7.50 -5.25
C THR A 101 -4.02 -8.12 -3.90
N VAL A 102 -5.26 -8.00 -3.45
CA VAL A 102 -5.78 -8.67 -2.25
C VAL A 102 -6.99 -9.51 -2.63
N THR A 103 -7.02 -10.75 -2.18
CA THR A 103 -8.15 -11.69 -2.35
C THR A 103 -8.55 -12.28 -1.01
N GLN A 104 -9.79 -12.73 -0.90
CA GLN A 104 -10.24 -13.54 0.24
C GLN A 104 -9.46 -14.87 0.31
#